data_AF-A0A819RWM7-F1
#
_entry.id   AF-A0A819RWM7-F1
#
_cell.length_a   1.000
_cell.length_b   1.000
_cell.length_c   1.000
_cell.angle_alpha   90.00
_cell.angle_beta   90.00
_cell.angle_gamma   90.00
#
_symmetry.space_group_name_H-M   'P 1'
#
loop_
_entity.id
_entity.type
_entity.pdbx_description
1 polymer ?
#
loop_
_entity_poly.entity_id
_entity_poly.type
_entity_poly.pdbx_seq_one_letter_code
_entity_poly.pdbx_strand_id
1 'polypeptide(L)'
;MPKSTEEIFALDNDVMLSSTDRSQIEKLHQLWSKVQELITKFNLFSSPSPPTGDVEFEIKTQIISTRSYLLLFSVSLFVLAIYIGEVHVTTTITMHSPSYEQYSYLYQQYPRSLSCPCTTISTRYNEFIDVKVARYHQVCESVYVTPIWPFAFANLVRFQRIYIFDFRAIGSPFFKTLAAFCTATRQAIDDELFVFNAQHFVTSEVMPIEVFEKEAQSTVQSFAGSTTRLFIRSIGLLRETIQANNLFSGLTTNLRFAPYFFNNQSIYILPTYNTYMDNLSSPCYCHETPTCVSSTHIFNEYTQGPPVAQFTLPGLFVGCFLVEAVLQSNLVCFYNQSCIDELRRNLNATIPFDTPALDTNIESQYKPSSAIGDIVVKLMVEQWSNTTSHKAYYAQCKPAICTYSFVGKNSWFVVMTKIIALVSGLSTILKIVVPRAVKMVLSHFKNRVRPFATN
;
A
#
# COMPACT_ATOMS: atom_id res chain seq x y z
N MET A 1 -30.55 -31.50 53.70
CA MET A 1 -31.85 -31.56 54.43
C MET A 1 -32.40 -30.14 54.55
N PRO A 2 -33.73 -29.92 54.61
CA PRO A 2 -34.85 -30.84 54.33
C PRO A 2 -35.66 -30.39 53.06
N LYS A 3 -36.32 -31.31 52.33
CA LYS A 3 -37.81 -31.56 52.25
C LYS A 3 -38.67 -30.31 51.90
N SER A 4 -39.78 -30.37 51.16
CA SER A 4 -40.44 -31.33 50.23
C SER A 4 -41.59 -30.53 49.52
N THR A 5 -42.52 -31.02 48.68
CA THR A 5 -43.02 -32.37 48.30
C THR A 5 -43.56 -32.30 46.84
N GLU A 6 -44.36 -33.27 46.38
CA GLU A 6 -45.18 -33.22 45.16
C GLU A 6 -46.43 -32.34 45.35
N GLU A 7 -46.97 -31.76 44.26
CA GLU A 7 -48.42 -31.82 44.03
C GLU A 7 -48.81 -31.69 42.55
N ILE A 8 -49.91 -32.36 42.21
CA ILE A 8 -50.43 -32.58 40.86
C ILE A 8 -51.26 -31.37 40.42
N PHE A 9 -51.07 -30.90 39.18
CA PHE A 9 -52.10 -30.14 38.47
C PHE A 9 -52.35 -30.71 37.08
N ALA A 10 -53.33 -31.62 37.01
CA ALA A 10 -54.09 -31.82 35.79
C ALA A 10 -55.02 -30.62 35.63
N LEU A 11 -54.73 -29.75 34.67
CA LEU A 11 -55.69 -28.74 34.21
C LEU A 11 -56.09 -29.08 32.78
N ASP A 12 -57.27 -29.65 32.72
CA ASP A 12 -58.02 -29.98 31.52
C ASP A 12 -58.18 -28.72 30.66
N ASN A 13 -57.51 -28.69 29.51
CA ASN A 13 -57.69 -27.66 28.49
C ASN A 13 -58.39 -28.30 27.30
N ASP A 14 -59.69 -28.46 27.48
CA ASP A 14 -60.66 -28.87 26.48
C ASP A 14 -60.68 -27.83 25.34
N VAL A 15 -59.75 -27.98 24.39
CA VAL A 15 -59.76 -27.20 23.15
C VAL A 15 -60.98 -27.65 22.37
N MET A 16 -62.07 -26.89 22.49
CA MET A 16 -63.23 -26.99 21.62
C MET A 16 -62.83 -26.73 20.16
N LEU A 17 -62.37 -27.78 19.49
CA LEU A 17 -62.31 -27.87 18.04
C LEU A 17 -63.69 -27.52 17.50
N SER A 18 -63.74 -26.55 16.58
CA SER A 18 -65.00 -26.07 16.03
C SER A 18 -65.75 -27.21 15.32
N SER A 19 -67.06 -27.07 15.14
CA SER A 19 -67.83 -27.99 14.30
C SER A 19 -67.27 -28.11 12.88
N THR A 20 -66.64 -27.03 12.40
CA THR A 20 -65.89 -26.98 11.14
C THR A 20 -64.64 -27.87 11.18
N ASP A 21 -63.87 -27.86 12.28
CA ASP A 21 -62.67 -28.69 12.44
C ASP A 21 -63.01 -30.17 12.53
N ARG A 22 -64.07 -30.57 13.26
CA ARG A 22 -64.52 -31.97 13.26
C ARG A 22 -64.91 -32.43 11.84
N SER A 23 -65.61 -31.59 11.07
CA SER A 23 -65.94 -31.89 9.66
C SER A 23 -64.70 -32.00 8.76
N GLN A 24 -63.67 -31.18 9.00
CA GLN A 24 -62.38 -31.27 8.30
C GLN A 24 -61.65 -32.57 8.63
N ILE A 25 -61.58 -32.94 9.92
CA ILE A 25 -60.93 -34.16 10.42
C ILE A 25 -61.63 -35.42 9.90
N GLU A 26 -62.97 -35.46 9.89
CA GLU A 26 -63.72 -36.59 9.32
C GLU A 26 -63.50 -36.73 7.81
N LYS A 27 -63.43 -35.62 7.06
CA LYS A 27 -63.07 -35.64 5.62
C LYS A 27 -61.64 -36.13 5.41
N LEU A 28 -60.69 -35.72 6.26
CA LEU A 28 -59.31 -36.20 6.27
C LEU A 28 -59.23 -37.71 6.57
N HIS A 29 -59.99 -38.20 7.55
CA HIS A 29 -60.09 -39.64 7.85
C HIS A 29 -60.73 -40.43 6.69
N GLN A 30 -61.78 -39.92 6.04
CA GLN A 30 -62.39 -40.57 4.88
C GLN A 30 -61.49 -40.54 3.63
N LEU A 31 -60.70 -39.48 3.44
CA LEU A 31 -59.67 -39.41 2.40
C LEU A 31 -58.55 -40.40 2.70
N TRP A 32 -58.08 -40.45 3.95
CA TRP A 32 -57.03 -41.36 4.39
C TRP A 32 -57.46 -42.83 4.27
N SER A 33 -58.68 -43.19 4.65
CA SER A 33 -59.18 -44.57 4.51
C SER A 33 -59.31 -44.99 3.03
N LYS A 34 -59.78 -44.10 2.15
CA LYS A 34 -59.78 -44.34 0.69
C LYS A 34 -58.37 -44.48 0.12
N VAL A 35 -57.41 -43.66 0.58
CA VAL A 35 -55.99 -43.77 0.20
C VAL A 35 -55.38 -45.07 0.71
N GLN A 36 -55.69 -45.51 1.94
CA GLN A 36 -55.27 -46.80 2.46
C GLN A 36 -55.88 -47.97 1.67
N GLU A 37 -57.15 -47.90 1.28
CA GLU A 37 -57.78 -48.93 0.43
C GLU A 37 -57.13 -48.99 -0.97
N LEU A 38 -56.87 -47.84 -1.59
CA LEU A 38 -56.12 -47.74 -2.83
C LEU A 38 -54.72 -48.34 -2.71
N ILE A 39 -53.93 -47.95 -1.69
CA ILE A 39 -52.57 -48.44 -1.47
C ILE A 39 -52.54 -49.94 -1.16
N THR A 40 -53.53 -50.46 -0.43
CA THR A 40 -53.59 -51.90 -0.09
C THR A 40 -54.02 -52.79 -1.25
N LYS A 41 -54.83 -52.27 -2.19
CA LYS A 41 -55.24 -52.96 -3.43
C LYS A 41 -54.28 -52.71 -4.62
N PHE A 42 -53.38 -51.73 -4.53
CA PHE A 42 -52.45 -51.39 -5.61
C PHE A 42 -51.43 -52.51 -5.85
N ASN A 43 -51.38 -53.01 -7.08
CA ASN A 43 -50.39 -53.97 -7.56
C ASN A 43 -49.75 -53.43 -8.84
N LEU A 44 -48.53 -52.91 -8.73
CA LEU A 44 -47.79 -52.31 -9.84
C LEU A 44 -47.26 -53.36 -10.85
N PHE A 45 -47.19 -54.62 -10.43
CA PHE A 45 -46.59 -55.72 -11.19
C PHE A 45 -47.63 -56.78 -11.61
N SER A 46 -48.90 -56.39 -11.75
CA SER A 46 -49.97 -57.29 -12.20
C SER A 46 -49.72 -57.84 -13.60
N SER A 47 -49.62 -59.16 -13.74
CA SER A 47 -49.59 -59.82 -15.05
C SER A 47 -50.97 -59.72 -15.72
N PRO A 48 -51.06 -59.32 -17.01
CA PRO A 48 -52.32 -59.34 -17.76
C PRO A 48 -52.72 -60.73 -18.25
N SER A 49 -51.81 -61.72 -18.20
CA SER A 49 -52.08 -63.12 -18.56
C SER A 49 -52.11 -64.03 -17.32
N PRO A 50 -52.93 -65.10 -17.31
CA PRO A 50 -52.98 -66.06 -16.20
C PRO A 50 -51.62 -66.74 -15.97
N PRO A 51 -51.18 -66.92 -14.71
CA PRO A 51 -49.97 -67.67 -14.39
C PRO A 51 -50.01 -69.10 -14.95
N THR A 52 -48.96 -69.52 -15.66
CA THR A 52 -48.77 -70.90 -16.14
C THR A 52 -48.21 -71.83 -15.04
N GLY A 53 -48.62 -71.60 -13.78
CA GLY A 53 -48.08 -72.29 -12.61
C GLY A 53 -48.83 -71.95 -11.32
N ASP A 54 -48.11 -71.92 -10.19
CA ASP A 54 -48.66 -71.67 -8.85
C ASP A 54 -49.20 -70.22 -8.71
N VAL A 55 -50.50 -70.07 -8.96
CA VAL A 55 -51.24 -68.81 -8.99
C VAL A 55 -51.14 -68.04 -7.67
N GLU A 56 -51.21 -68.74 -6.53
CA GLU A 56 -51.16 -68.11 -5.22
C GLU A 56 -49.76 -67.54 -4.92
N PHE A 57 -48.71 -68.29 -5.28
CA PHE A 57 -47.33 -67.84 -5.18
C PHE A 57 -47.02 -66.64 -6.08
N GLU A 58 -47.55 -66.61 -7.30
CA GLU A 58 -47.32 -65.50 -8.24
C GLU A 58 -48.03 -64.22 -7.79
N ILE A 59 -49.30 -64.29 -7.35
CA ILE A 59 -50.02 -63.14 -6.79
C ILE A 59 -49.33 -62.60 -5.52
N LYS A 60 -48.92 -63.48 -4.59
CA LYS A 60 -48.13 -63.08 -3.40
C LYS A 60 -46.82 -62.39 -3.79
N THR A 61 -46.12 -62.90 -4.81
CA THR A 61 -44.88 -62.30 -5.33
C THR A 61 -45.12 -60.89 -5.87
N GLN A 62 -46.20 -60.65 -6.63
CA GLN A 62 -46.52 -59.34 -7.19
C GLN A 62 -46.89 -58.29 -6.12
N ILE A 63 -47.70 -58.66 -5.13
CA ILE A 63 -48.09 -57.77 -4.01
C ILE A 63 -46.87 -57.40 -3.16
N ILE A 64 -46.02 -58.39 -2.81
CA ILE A 64 -44.79 -58.14 -2.05
C ILE A 64 -43.84 -57.26 -2.88
N SER A 65 -43.67 -57.53 -4.17
CA SER A 65 -42.85 -56.70 -5.08
C SER A 65 -43.33 -55.25 -5.13
N THR A 66 -44.65 -55.02 -5.16
CA THR A 66 -45.22 -53.66 -5.16
C THR A 66 -44.92 -52.93 -3.84
N ARG A 67 -45.08 -53.59 -2.69
CA ARG A 67 -44.77 -52.99 -1.38
C ARG A 67 -43.27 -52.72 -1.21
N SER A 68 -42.42 -53.67 -1.59
CA SER A 68 -40.95 -53.49 -1.58
C SER A 68 -40.51 -52.38 -2.53
N TYR A 69 -41.12 -52.26 -3.72
CA TYR A 69 -40.85 -51.17 -4.65
C TYR A 69 -41.18 -49.81 -4.02
N LEU A 70 -42.38 -49.64 -3.45
CA LEU A 70 -42.80 -48.36 -2.86
C LEU A 70 -41.91 -47.97 -1.67
N LEU A 71 -41.57 -48.93 -0.80
CA LEU A 71 -40.66 -48.70 0.34
C LEU A 71 -39.26 -48.28 -0.14
N LEU A 72 -38.64 -49.06 -1.02
CA LEU A 72 -37.29 -48.78 -1.53
C LEU A 72 -37.24 -47.46 -2.29
N PHE A 73 -38.22 -47.18 -3.15
CA PHE A 73 -38.33 -45.91 -3.87
C PHE A 73 -38.41 -44.72 -2.91
N SER A 74 -39.23 -44.82 -1.86
CA SER A 74 -39.39 -43.74 -0.87
C SER A 74 -38.11 -43.52 -0.05
N VAL A 75 -37.46 -44.60 0.40
CA VAL A 75 -36.17 -44.52 1.13
C VAL A 75 -35.07 -43.96 0.24
N SER A 76 -34.97 -44.39 -1.02
CA SER A 76 -33.99 -43.84 -1.98
C SER A 76 -34.21 -42.35 -2.24
N LEU A 77 -35.46 -41.90 -2.39
CA LEU A 77 -35.76 -40.47 -2.55
C LEU A 77 -35.39 -39.66 -1.30
N PHE A 78 -35.64 -40.19 -0.09
CA PHE A 78 -35.29 -39.52 1.17
C PHE A 78 -33.76 -39.40 1.35
N VAL A 79 -33.01 -40.46 1.07
CA VAL A 79 -31.53 -40.43 1.11
C VAL A 79 -30.96 -39.47 0.06
N LEU A 80 -31.51 -39.46 -1.15
CA LEU A 80 -31.12 -38.50 -2.20
C LEU A 80 -31.43 -37.06 -1.80
N ALA A 81 -32.57 -36.79 -1.15
CA ALA A 81 -32.93 -35.46 -0.69
C ALA A 81 -31.95 -34.93 0.38
N ILE A 82 -31.60 -35.75 1.36
CA ILE A 82 -30.59 -35.41 2.38
C ILE A 82 -29.23 -35.15 1.71
N TYR A 83 -28.78 -36.07 0.85
CA TYR A 83 -27.49 -35.95 0.17
C TYR A 83 -27.40 -34.65 -0.67
N ILE A 84 -28.41 -34.37 -1.50
CA ILE A 84 -28.44 -33.17 -2.35
C ILE A 84 -28.56 -31.89 -1.50
N GLY A 85 -29.25 -31.94 -0.35
CA GLY A 85 -29.36 -30.82 0.58
C GLY A 85 -28.05 -30.48 1.30
N GLU A 86 -27.27 -31.48 1.70
CA GLU A 86 -25.98 -31.31 2.39
C GLU A 86 -24.80 -31.00 1.44
N VAL A 87 -24.93 -31.21 0.13
CA VAL A 87 -23.91 -30.80 -0.84
C VAL A 87 -23.78 -29.27 -0.86
N HIS A 88 -22.61 -28.80 -0.41
CA HIS A 88 -22.18 -27.43 -0.55
C HIS A 88 -21.92 -27.07 -2.02
N VAL A 89 -22.41 -25.90 -2.45
CA VAL A 89 -22.25 -25.37 -3.80
C VAL A 89 -21.79 -23.91 -3.72
N THR A 90 -20.80 -23.56 -4.53
CA THR A 90 -20.36 -22.17 -4.70
C THR A 90 -21.40 -21.42 -5.52
N THR A 91 -21.98 -20.37 -4.93
CA THR A 91 -22.90 -19.45 -5.61
C THR A 91 -22.17 -18.15 -5.88
N THR A 92 -22.21 -17.68 -7.13
CA THR A 92 -21.66 -16.40 -7.55
C THR A 92 -22.79 -15.40 -7.76
N ILE A 93 -22.68 -14.23 -7.12
CA ILE A 93 -23.60 -13.10 -7.29
C ILE A 93 -22.89 -12.02 -8.11
N THR A 94 -23.64 -11.41 -9.02
CA THR A 94 -23.19 -10.31 -9.87
C THR A 94 -23.95 -9.04 -9.51
N MET A 95 -23.23 -7.93 -9.35
CA MET A 95 -23.79 -6.61 -9.06
C MET A 95 -23.28 -5.60 -10.09
N HIS A 96 -24.18 -4.73 -10.56
CA HIS A 96 -23.87 -3.72 -11.58
C HIS A 96 -23.61 -2.35 -10.93
N SER A 97 -22.61 -1.64 -11.43
CA SER A 97 -22.21 -0.27 -11.05
C SER A 97 -22.21 0.01 -9.53
N PRO A 98 -21.42 -0.73 -8.72
CA PRO A 98 -21.36 -0.50 -7.28
C PRO A 98 -20.89 0.90 -6.89
N SER A 99 -21.43 1.39 -5.78
CA SER A 99 -20.81 2.48 -5.04
C SER A 99 -19.57 2.01 -4.27
N TYR A 100 -18.72 2.97 -3.88
CA TYR A 100 -17.55 2.72 -3.04
C TYR A 100 -17.92 1.99 -1.74
N GLU A 101 -19.03 2.40 -1.12
CA GLU A 101 -19.53 1.87 0.14
C GLU A 101 -20.01 0.41 -0.02
N GLN A 102 -20.65 0.08 -1.16
CA GLN A 102 -21.04 -1.30 -1.49
C GLN A 102 -19.82 -2.19 -1.74
N TYR A 103 -18.82 -1.70 -2.48
CA TYR A 103 -17.55 -2.40 -2.65
C TYR A 103 -16.87 -2.66 -1.31
N SER A 104 -16.73 -1.63 -0.46
CA SER A 104 -16.06 -1.74 0.83
C SER A 104 -16.73 -2.76 1.76
N TYR A 105 -18.06 -2.74 1.83
CA TYR A 105 -18.84 -3.73 2.56
C TYR A 105 -18.64 -5.16 2.03
N LEU A 106 -18.71 -5.35 0.71
CA LEU A 106 -18.51 -6.68 0.11
C LEU A 106 -17.07 -7.18 0.26
N TYR A 107 -16.07 -6.29 0.23
CA TYR A 107 -14.68 -6.66 0.43
C TYR A 107 -14.44 -7.14 1.87
N GLN A 108 -15.08 -6.51 2.86
CA GLN A 108 -15.03 -6.98 4.26
C GLN A 108 -15.67 -8.37 4.45
N GLN A 109 -16.74 -8.68 3.70
CA GLN A 109 -17.46 -9.97 3.79
C GLN A 109 -16.81 -11.08 2.96
N TYR A 110 -16.29 -10.77 1.76
CA TYR A 110 -15.86 -11.73 0.75
C TYR A 110 -14.48 -11.39 0.14
N PRO A 111 -13.43 -11.11 0.95
CA PRO A 111 -12.15 -10.56 0.46
C PRO A 111 -11.38 -11.48 -0.50
N ARG A 112 -11.67 -12.78 -0.52
CA ARG A 112 -11.00 -13.78 -1.36
C ARG A 112 -11.70 -14.08 -2.69
N SER A 113 -12.94 -13.62 -2.87
CA SER A 113 -13.77 -13.99 -4.02
C SER A 113 -14.47 -12.80 -4.69
N LEU A 114 -14.40 -11.61 -4.11
CA LEU A 114 -14.83 -10.37 -4.76
C LEU A 114 -13.84 -10.00 -5.88
N SER A 115 -14.32 -10.01 -7.12
CA SER A 115 -13.64 -9.48 -8.31
C SER A 115 -14.43 -8.29 -8.85
N CYS A 116 -13.72 -7.21 -9.17
CA CYS A 116 -14.29 -5.94 -9.63
C CYS A 116 -13.39 -5.38 -10.75
N PRO A 117 -13.57 -5.77 -12.02
CA PRO A 117 -12.79 -5.22 -13.13
C PRO A 117 -12.99 -3.70 -13.27
N CYS A 118 -11.89 -2.95 -13.38
CA CYS A 118 -11.92 -1.52 -13.67
C CYS A 118 -12.38 -1.29 -15.13
N THR A 119 -13.19 -0.25 -15.38
CA THR A 119 -13.39 0.22 -16.75
C THR A 119 -12.22 1.09 -17.20
N THR A 120 -11.61 1.82 -16.27
CA THR A 120 -10.42 2.64 -16.52
C THR A 120 -9.20 1.92 -15.96
N ILE A 121 -8.42 1.27 -16.83
CA ILE A 121 -7.25 0.48 -16.39
C ILE A 121 -6.01 1.33 -16.08
N SER A 122 -6.02 2.62 -16.38
CA SER A 122 -4.87 3.52 -16.30
C SER A 122 -5.31 4.89 -15.77
N THR A 123 -4.85 5.25 -14.57
CA THR A 123 -5.26 6.47 -13.84
C THR A 123 -4.03 7.27 -13.44
N ARG A 124 -4.04 8.60 -13.58
CA ARG A 124 -2.90 9.44 -13.15
C ARG A 124 -2.77 9.48 -11.64
N TYR A 125 -1.54 9.55 -11.12
CA TYR A 125 -1.32 9.58 -9.67
C TYR A 125 -1.98 10.79 -9.00
N ASN A 126 -1.98 11.96 -9.64
CA ASN A 126 -2.54 13.19 -9.08
C ASN A 126 -4.06 13.16 -8.81
N GLU A 127 -4.77 12.16 -9.32
CA GLU A 127 -6.20 11.94 -9.05
C GLU A 127 -6.44 11.32 -7.66
N PHE A 128 -5.43 10.71 -7.03
CA PHE A 128 -5.60 9.95 -5.78
C PHE A 128 -4.38 9.90 -4.83
N ILE A 129 -3.22 10.45 -5.24
CA ILE A 129 -2.02 10.69 -4.44
C ILE A 129 -1.66 12.18 -4.56
N ASP A 130 -1.48 12.84 -3.43
CA ASP A 130 -0.94 14.20 -3.33
C ASP A 130 0.35 14.15 -2.48
N VAL A 131 1.48 14.54 -3.07
CA VAL A 131 2.82 14.50 -2.43
C VAL A 131 3.34 15.91 -2.26
N LYS A 132 3.76 16.24 -1.03
CA LYS A 132 4.22 17.58 -0.65
C LYS A 132 5.42 17.50 0.30
N VAL A 133 6.23 18.55 0.31
CA VAL A 133 7.16 18.79 1.42
C VAL A 133 6.37 19.43 2.56
N ALA A 134 6.35 18.78 3.72
CA ALA A 134 5.73 19.36 4.93
C ALA A 134 6.62 20.45 5.53
N ARG A 135 7.94 20.25 5.47
CA ARG A 135 8.93 21.16 6.04
C ARG A 135 10.30 21.02 5.36
N TYR A 136 10.87 22.15 4.93
CA TYR A 136 12.28 22.23 4.55
C TYR A 136 13.17 22.44 5.77
N HIS A 137 14.47 22.20 5.63
CA HIS A 137 15.45 22.54 6.66
C HIS A 137 15.37 24.04 6.97
N GLN A 138 15.37 24.41 8.25
CA GLN A 138 15.06 25.77 8.72
C GLN A 138 15.89 26.85 8.00
N VAL A 139 17.14 26.55 7.65
CA VAL A 139 18.03 27.43 6.88
C VAL A 139 17.39 27.93 5.57
N CYS A 140 16.62 27.12 4.86
CA CYS A 140 15.95 27.46 3.60
C CYS A 140 14.67 28.31 3.76
N GLU A 141 14.27 28.57 5.00
CA GLU A 141 13.12 29.43 5.37
C GLU A 141 13.59 30.62 6.23
N SER A 142 14.90 30.78 6.41
CA SER A 142 15.53 31.77 7.28
C SER A 142 16.06 33.00 6.53
N VAL A 143 16.48 34.02 7.30
CA VAL A 143 17.17 35.21 6.78
C VAL A 143 18.46 34.88 6.01
N TYR A 144 19.11 33.74 6.29
CA TYR A 144 20.41 33.36 5.70
C TYR A 144 20.33 33.05 4.19
N VAL A 145 19.15 32.74 3.65
CA VAL A 145 18.95 32.55 2.20
C VAL A 145 18.34 33.76 1.49
N THR A 146 18.16 34.88 2.20
CA THR A 146 17.67 36.14 1.63
C THR A 146 18.81 36.98 1.03
N PRO A 147 18.51 37.98 0.18
CA PRO A 147 19.53 38.88 -0.38
C PRO A 147 20.28 39.76 0.66
N ILE A 148 19.82 39.82 1.91
CA ILE A 148 20.31 40.77 2.91
C ILE A 148 21.78 40.51 3.26
N TRP A 149 22.14 39.27 3.61
CA TRP A 149 23.53 38.89 3.88
C TRP A 149 24.43 39.08 2.64
N PRO A 150 24.08 38.56 1.44
CA PRO A 150 24.82 38.86 0.20
C PRO A 150 25.09 40.34 -0.04
N PHE A 151 24.13 41.23 0.24
CA PHE A 151 24.29 42.68 0.08
C PHE A 151 25.18 43.30 1.16
N ALA A 152 25.04 42.90 2.43
CA ALA A 152 25.89 43.37 3.52
C ALA A 152 27.38 43.10 3.24
N PHE A 153 27.73 41.87 2.85
CA PHE A 153 29.09 41.50 2.47
C PHE A 153 29.57 42.23 1.21
N ALA A 154 28.73 42.32 0.16
CA ALA A 154 29.13 42.93 -1.11
C ALA A 154 29.47 44.43 -1.00
N ASN A 155 28.89 45.14 -0.04
CA ASN A 155 29.22 46.54 0.21
C ASN A 155 30.61 46.71 0.85
N LEU A 156 31.02 45.83 1.77
CA LEU A 156 32.33 45.95 2.45
C LEU A 156 33.52 45.79 1.51
N VAL A 157 33.46 44.78 0.63
CA VAL A 157 34.54 44.47 -0.32
C VAL A 157 34.81 45.64 -1.29
N ARG A 158 33.85 46.57 -1.48
CA ARG A 158 34.06 47.77 -2.30
C ARG A 158 34.96 48.83 -1.65
N PHE A 159 35.13 48.79 -0.33
CA PHE A 159 35.80 49.85 0.43
C PHE A 159 37.10 49.41 1.14
N GLN A 160 37.42 48.12 1.15
CA GLN A 160 38.57 47.57 1.90
C GLN A 160 39.40 46.57 1.08
N ARG A 161 40.72 46.55 1.29
CA ARG A 161 41.63 45.50 0.77
C ARG A 161 41.56 44.27 1.68
N ILE A 162 40.50 43.49 1.52
CA ILE A 162 40.26 42.28 2.30
C ILE A 162 41.18 41.15 1.82
N TYR A 163 41.72 40.37 2.75
CA TYR A 163 42.54 39.18 2.46
C TYR A 163 41.69 38.07 1.82
N ILE A 164 42.23 37.35 0.84
CA ILE A 164 41.47 36.38 0.02
C ILE A 164 40.80 35.25 0.83
N PHE A 165 41.43 34.81 1.93
CA PHE A 165 40.89 33.76 2.80
C PHE A 165 40.03 34.30 3.96
N ASP A 166 39.84 35.63 4.02
CA ASP A 166 38.93 36.26 4.99
C ASP A 166 37.48 35.96 4.61
N PHE A 167 36.66 35.60 5.61
CA PHE A 167 35.25 35.32 5.38
C PHE A 167 34.51 36.51 4.74
N ARG A 168 34.94 37.75 4.97
CA ARG A 168 34.34 38.95 4.37
C ARG A 168 34.51 39.01 2.85
N ALA A 169 35.54 38.40 2.29
CA ALA A 169 35.73 38.30 0.84
C ALA A 169 34.76 37.27 0.20
N ILE A 170 34.46 36.18 0.93
CA ILE A 170 33.68 35.05 0.41
C ILE A 170 32.23 34.99 0.91
N GLY A 171 31.84 35.78 1.91
CA GLY A 171 30.54 35.68 2.57
C GLY A 171 29.37 35.99 1.63
N SER A 172 29.49 37.01 0.78
CA SER A 172 28.46 37.33 -0.23
C SER A 172 28.17 36.14 -1.15
N PRO A 173 29.18 35.54 -1.81
CA PRO A 173 28.97 34.33 -2.60
C PRO A 173 28.59 33.10 -1.76
N PHE A 174 29.07 32.92 -0.52
CA PHE A 174 28.67 31.83 0.37
C PHE A 174 27.16 31.78 0.58
N PHE A 175 26.56 32.90 1.01
CA PHE A 175 25.11 32.97 1.23
C PHE A 175 24.31 32.84 -0.08
N LYS A 176 24.84 33.33 -1.22
CA LYS A 176 24.23 33.09 -2.54
C LYS A 176 24.23 31.61 -2.91
N THR A 177 25.30 30.87 -2.65
CA THR A 177 25.37 29.43 -2.93
C THR A 177 24.47 28.62 -1.99
N LEU A 178 24.39 28.99 -0.71
CA LEU A 178 23.43 28.40 0.23
C LEU A 178 21.97 28.61 -0.22
N ALA A 179 21.62 29.83 -0.62
CA ALA A 179 20.31 30.15 -1.20
C ALA A 179 20.06 29.39 -2.52
N ALA A 180 21.09 29.27 -3.38
CA ALA A 180 20.99 28.54 -4.64
C ALA A 180 20.72 27.05 -4.41
N PHE A 181 21.30 26.41 -3.38
CA PHE A 181 20.94 25.03 -3.03
C PHE A 181 19.47 24.91 -2.62
N CYS A 182 18.98 25.76 -1.71
CA CYS A 182 17.57 25.74 -1.30
C CYS A 182 16.59 26.02 -2.45
N THR A 183 16.96 26.86 -3.43
CA THR A 183 16.17 27.10 -4.64
C THR A 183 16.22 25.92 -5.59
N ALA A 184 17.40 25.34 -5.81
CA ALA A 184 17.59 24.22 -6.73
C ALA A 184 16.92 22.93 -6.22
N THR A 185 16.85 22.71 -4.90
CA THR A 185 16.11 21.55 -4.37
C THR A 185 14.60 21.72 -4.50
N ARG A 186 14.05 22.93 -4.26
CA ARG A 186 12.64 23.23 -4.54
C ARG A 186 12.31 22.98 -6.01
N GLN A 187 13.08 23.57 -6.92
CA GLN A 187 12.88 23.37 -8.36
C GLN A 187 12.95 21.89 -8.77
N ALA A 188 13.94 21.13 -8.27
CA ALA A 188 14.06 19.70 -8.56
C ALA A 188 12.87 18.88 -8.03
N ILE A 189 12.29 19.26 -6.89
CA ILE A 189 11.07 18.63 -6.37
C ILE A 189 9.85 19.01 -7.22
N ASP A 190 9.70 20.28 -7.60
CA ASP A 190 8.57 20.75 -8.40
C ASP A 190 8.58 20.15 -9.82
N ASP A 191 9.76 20.04 -10.45
CA ASP A 191 9.96 19.42 -11.77
C ASP A 191 9.64 17.92 -11.74
N GLU A 192 10.16 17.18 -10.76
CA GLU A 192 9.86 15.75 -10.61
C GLU A 192 8.41 15.52 -10.19
N LEU A 193 7.79 16.41 -9.39
CA LEU A 193 6.39 16.33 -9.01
C LEU A 193 5.47 16.55 -10.21
N PHE A 194 5.83 17.45 -11.13
CA PHE A 194 5.13 17.61 -12.41
C PHE A 194 5.17 16.31 -13.25
N VAL A 195 6.33 15.65 -13.33
CA VAL A 195 6.47 14.35 -14.01
C VAL A 195 5.67 13.26 -13.29
N PHE A 196 5.76 13.18 -11.96
CA PHE A 196 5.03 12.22 -11.13
C PHE A 196 3.52 12.33 -11.32
N ASN A 197 2.99 13.56 -11.29
CA ASN A 197 1.56 13.83 -11.48
C ASN A 197 1.04 13.45 -12.89
N ALA A 198 1.93 13.37 -13.89
CA ALA A 198 1.60 12.90 -15.23
C ALA A 198 1.76 11.37 -15.42
N GLN A 199 2.45 10.67 -14.51
CA GLN A 199 2.58 9.21 -14.54
C GLN A 199 1.24 8.53 -14.20
N HIS A 200 1.07 7.31 -14.72
CA HIS A 200 -0.16 6.54 -14.59
C HIS A 200 0.06 5.25 -13.77
N PHE A 201 -0.86 5.00 -12.86
CA PHE A 201 -1.05 3.75 -12.14
C PHE A 201 -1.95 2.83 -12.96
N VAL A 202 -1.54 1.56 -13.11
CA VAL A 202 -2.20 0.60 -14.00
C VAL A 202 -2.77 -0.57 -13.21
N THR A 203 -4.10 -0.72 -13.22
CA THR A 203 -4.81 -1.81 -12.52
C THR A 203 -5.99 -2.30 -13.35
N SER A 204 -6.06 -3.61 -13.61
CA SER A 204 -7.19 -4.24 -14.32
C SER A 204 -8.42 -4.49 -13.43
N GLU A 205 -8.23 -4.58 -12.11
CA GLU A 205 -9.27 -4.75 -11.10
C GLU A 205 -9.09 -3.74 -9.97
N VAL A 206 -10.18 -3.46 -9.23
CA VAL A 206 -10.14 -2.63 -8.02
C VAL A 206 -9.18 -3.26 -7.01
N MET A 207 -8.06 -2.58 -6.77
CA MET A 207 -7.08 -2.99 -5.78
C MET A 207 -7.68 -2.95 -4.36
N PRO A 208 -7.48 -3.98 -3.52
CA PRO A 208 -7.84 -3.94 -2.11
C PRO A 208 -7.20 -2.76 -1.36
N ILE A 209 -7.92 -2.17 -0.40
CA ILE A 209 -7.47 -0.97 0.32
C ILE A 209 -6.08 -1.14 0.97
N GLU A 210 -5.82 -2.27 1.64
CA GLU A 210 -4.52 -2.57 2.28
C GLU A 210 -3.36 -2.73 1.27
N VAL A 211 -3.68 -3.13 0.03
CA VAL A 211 -2.70 -3.27 -1.05
C VAL A 211 -2.46 -1.90 -1.68
N PHE A 212 -3.54 -1.15 -1.94
CA PHE A 212 -3.49 0.23 -2.43
C PHE A 212 -2.65 1.13 -1.51
N GLU A 213 -2.86 1.07 -0.20
CA GLU A 213 -2.09 1.88 0.77
C GLU A 213 -0.59 1.55 0.74
N LYS A 214 -0.22 0.27 0.59
CA LYS A 214 1.18 -0.18 0.47
C LYS A 214 1.80 0.25 -0.85
N GLU A 215 1.10 0.06 -1.97
CA GLU A 215 1.57 0.45 -3.30
C GLU A 215 1.70 1.98 -3.42
N ALA A 216 0.74 2.74 -2.89
CA ALA A 216 0.80 4.20 -2.86
C ALA A 216 1.97 4.69 -1.99
N GLN A 217 2.16 4.15 -0.79
CA GLN A 217 3.29 4.53 0.08
C GLN A 217 4.65 4.14 -0.54
N SER A 218 4.75 2.96 -1.16
CA SER A 218 5.92 2.52 -1.93
C SER A 218 6.22 3.47 -3.08
N THR A 219 5.18 3.89 -3.79
CA THR A 219 5.27 4.85 -4.91
C THR A 219 5.77 6.22 -4.45
N VAL A 220 5.27 6.76 -3.34
CA VAL A 220 5.75 8.03 -2.76
C VAL A 220 7.21 7.93 -2.28
N GLN A 221 7.59 6.82 -1.66
CA GLN A 221 8.99 6.57 -1.25
C GLN A 221 9.91 6.45 -2.46
N SER A 222 9.45 5.81 -3.54
CA SER A 222 10.17 5.71 -4.81
C SER A 222 10.41 7.09 -5.43
N PHE A 223 9.38 7.95 -5.46
CA PHE A 223 9.45 9.34 -5.92
C PHE A 223 10.47 10.18 -5.12
N ALA A 224 10.39 10.17 -3.78
CA ALA A 224 11.34 10.91 -2.95
C ALA A 224 12.78 10.40 -3.16
N GLY A 225 12.94 9.08 -3.31
CA GLY A 225 14.21 8.44 -3.61
C GLY A 225 14.77 8.75 -5.00
N SER A 226 13.94 8.78 -6.05
CA SER A 226 14.37 9.09 -7.42
C SER A 226 14.77 10.56 -7.55
N THR A 227 13.94 11.47 -7.06
CA THR A 227 14.21 12.92 -7.00
C THR A 227 15.55 13.19 -6.31
N THR A 228 15.77 12.56 -5.16
CA THR A 228 17.04 12.68 -4.42
C THR A 228 18.23 12.19 -5.24
N ARG A 229 18.14 11.01 -5.90
CA ARG A 229 19.23 10.47 -6.73
C ARG A 229 19.54 11.33 -7.95
N LEU A 230 18.51 11.87 -8.62
CA LEU A 230 18.67 12.74 -9.78
C LEU A 230 19.34 14.06 -9.38
N PHE A 231 18.92 14.65 -8.26
CA PHE A 231 19.54 15.87 -7.73
C PHE A 231 21.00 15.66 -7.30
N ILE A 232 21.31 14.57 -6.58
CA ILE A 232 22.71 14.21 -6.24
C ILE A 232 23.55 14.04 -7.51
N ARG A 233 23.02 13.39 -8.56
CA ARG A 233 23.72 13.22 -9.84
C ARG A 233 24.01 14.57 -10.51
N SER A 234 23.09 15.52 -10.46
CA SER A 234 23.28 16.87 -10.99
C SER A 234 24.36 17.66 -10.24
N ILE A 235 24.40 17.56 -8.90
CA ILE A 235 25.50 18.14 -8.10
C ILE A 235 26.82 17.43 -8.40
N GLY A 236 26.83 16.10 -8.50
CA GLY A 236 28.01 15.33 -8.89
C GLY A 236 28.58 15.80 -10.22
N LEU A 237 27.74 15.90 -11.26
CA LEU A 237 28.13 16.41 -12.58
C LEU A 237 28.72 17.83 -12.51
N LEU A 238 28.16 18.72 -11.70
CA LEU A 238 28.71 20.07 -11.49
C LEU A 238 30.13 20.01 -10.90
N ARG A 239 30.35 19.21 -9.85
CA ARG A 239 31.64 19.06 -9.16
C ARG A 239 32.71 18.45 -10.08
N GLU A 240 32.36 17.37 -10.78
CA GLU A 240 33.21 16.74 -11.80
C GLU A 240 33.55 17.71 -12.94
N THR A 241 32.58 18.49 -13.42
CA THR A 241 32.81 19.50 -14.47
C THR A 241 33.77 20.60 -14.01
N ILE A 242 33.65 21.06 -12.76
CA ILE A 242 34.55 22.04 -12.16
C ILE A 242 36.00 21.51 -12.12
N GLN A 243 36.17 20.25 -11.67
CA GLN A 243 37.49 19.60 -11.57
C GLN A 243 38.10 19.32 -12.95
N ALA A 244 37.38 18.62 -13.83
CA ALA A 244 37.88 18.18 -15.13
C ALA A 244 38.30 19.34 -16.05
N ASN A 245 37.69 20.52 -15.89
CA ASN A 245 38.02 21.71 -16.66
C ASN A 245 38.97 22.68 -15.92
N ASN A 246 39.42 22.35 -14.70
CA ASN A 246 40.25 23.21 -13.84
C ASN A 246 39.71 24.66 -13.76
N LEU A 247 38.39 24.81 -13.57
CA LEU A 247 37.74 26.12 -13.72
C LEU A 247 38.32 27.17 -12.78
N PHE A 248 38.55 28.38 -13.28
CA PHE A 248 39.07 29.48 -12.46
C PHE A 248 37.98 30.04 -11.54
N SER A 249 38.21 30.07 -10.22
CA SER A 249 37.32 30.73 -9.27
C SER A 249 37.35 32.24 -9.49
N GLY A 250 36.18 32.87 -9.62
CA GLY A 250 36.06 34.34 -9.74
C GLY A 250 36.57 35.10 -8.52
N LEU A 251 36.74 34.44 -7.37
CA LEU A 251 37.37 34.99 -6.17
C LEU A 251 38.87 34.66 -6.06
N THR A 252 39.44 34.00 -7.07
CA THR A 252 40.84 33.51 -7.12
C THR A 252 41.20 32.50 -6.03
N THR A 253 40.19 31.84 -5.43
CA THR A 253 40.34 30.93 -4.27
C THR A 253 41.05 29.63 -4.60
N ASN A 254 41.00 29.14 -5.85
CA ASN A 254 41.78 27.97 -6.28
C ASN A 254 43.13 28.33 -6.93
N LEU A 255 43.19 29.46 -7.62
CA LEU A 255 44.35 29.91 -8.39
C LEU A 255 44.44 31.43 -8.35
N ARG A 256 45.65 31.96 -8.19
CA ARG A 256 45.98 33.38 -8.32
C ARG A 256 47.10 33.58 -9.34
N PHE A 257 47.12 34.76 -9.97
CA PHE A 257 48.20 35.13 -10.88
C PHE A 257 49.25 35.94 -10.10
N ALA A 258 50.49 35.46 -10.10
CA ALA A 258 51.60 36.10 -9.39
C ALA A 258 52.64 36.63 -10.40
N PRO A 259 53.17 37.86 -10.19
CA PRO A 259 54.31 38.34 -10.97
C PRO A 259 55.58 37.63 -10.51
N TYR A 260 56.27 36.99 -11.47
CA TYR A 260 57.56 36.36 -11.28
C TYR A 260 58.63 37.18 -12.01
N PHE A 261 59.53 37.78 -11.25
CA PHE A 261 60.59 38.64 -11.77
C PHE A 261 61.80 37.79 -12.15
N PHE A 262 62.17 37.80 -13.44
CA PHE A 262 63.36 37.12 -13.94
C PHE A 262 64.44 38.16 -14.25
N ASN A 263 65.62 37.98 -13.64
CA ASN A 263 66.83 38.81 -13.83
C ASN A 263 66.60 40.34 -13.74
N ASN A 264 65.62 40.80 -12.95
CA ASN A 264 65.20 42.20 -12.83
C ASN A 264 64.85 42.93 -14.15
N GLN A 265 64.64 42.20 -15.26
CA GLN A 265 64.38 42.77 -16.58
C GLN A 265 63.06 42.28 -17.20
N SER A 266 62.58 41.09 -16.81
CA SER A 266 61.36 40.49 -17.33
C SER A 266 60.37 40.17 -16.21
N ILE A 267 59.09 40.46 -16.44
CA ILE A 267 57.98 40.07 -15.55
C ILE A 267 57.16 38.99 -16.27
N TYR A 268 57.14 37.78 -15.71
CA TYR A 268 56.22 36.73 -16.12
C TYR A 268 55.00 36.73 -15.20
N ILE A 269 53.81 36.48 -15.74
CA ILE A 269 52.61 36.28 -14.92
C ILE A 269 52.34 34.78 -14.91
N LEU A 270 52.57 34.14 -13.76
CA LEU A 270 52.42 32.69 -13.62
C LEU A 270 51.17 32.34 -12.79
N PRO A 271 50.38 31.34 -13.22
CA PRO A 271 49.33 30.78 -12.38
C PRO A 271 49.96 30.08 -11.18
N THR A 272 49.54 30.46 -9.98
CA THR A 272 49.92 29.83 -8.72
C THR A 272 48.66 29.28 -8.07
N TYR A 273 48.58 27.96 -7.93
CA TYR A 273 47.48 27.33 -7.21
C TYR A 273 47.56 27.63 -5.72
N ASN A 274 46.42 27.87 -5.09
CA ASN A 274 46.36 28.06 -3.65
C ASN A 274 46.50 26.71 -2.92
N THR A 275 46.93 26.81 -1.67
CA THR A 275 47.03 25.69 -0.74
C THR A 275 46.20 25.98 0.49
N TYR A 276 45.56 24.94 1.00
CA TYR A 276 44.79 24.96 2.24
C TYR A 276 45.44 23.98 3.22
N MET A 277 45.52 24.37 4.49
CA MET A 277 45.98 23.45 5.54
C MET A 277 44.79 22.64 6.02
N ASP A 278 44.80 21.34 5.72
CA ASP A 278 43.82 20.41 6.28
C ASP A 278 44.14 20.13 7.76
N ASN A 279 43.12 19.72 8.52
CA ASN A 279 43.22 19.39 9.95
C ASN A 279 44.26 18.29 10.26
N LEU A 280 44.71 17.55 9.24
CA LEU A 280 45.70 16.48 9.30
C LEU A 280 47.16 16.94 9.08
N SER A 281 47.44 18.25 9.12
CA SER A 281 48.80 18.84 9.01
C SER A 281 49.51 18.66 7.65
N SER A 282 48.80 18.20 6.62
CA SER A 282 49.32 18.14 5.24
C SER A 282 48.79 19.34 4.43
N PRO A 283 49.61 19.99 3.59
CA PRO A 283 49.10 20.95 2.62
C PRO A 283 48.22 20.24 1.58
N CYS A 284 47.03 20.80 1.34
CA CYS A 284 46.09 20.36 0.33
C CYS A 284 46.12 21.36 -0.84
N TYR A 285 46.49 20.89 -2.04
CA TYR A 285 46.71 21.73 -3.22
C TYR A 285 45.51 21.73 -4.17
N CYS A 286 45.04 22.92 -4.58
CA CYS A 286 43.83 23.06 -5.41
C CYS A 286 43.89 22.47 -6.82
N HIS A 287 45.08 22.11 -7.32
CA HIS A 287 45.25 21.46 -8.62
C HIS A 287 45.22 19.92 -8.54
N GLU A 288 45.40 19.37 -7.34
CA GLU A 288 45.35 17.93 -7.07
C GLU A 288 43.97 17.55 -6.54
N THR A 289 43.47 18.34 -5.59
CA THR A 289 42.26 18.05 -4.81
C THR A 289 41.34 19.27 -4.83
N PRO A 290 40.23 19.27 -5.60
CA PRO A 290 39.32 20.42 -5.66
C PRO A 290 38.53 20.63 -4.36
N THR A 291 38.42 19.57 -3.55
CA THR A 291 37.70 19.56 -2.26
C THR A 291 38.50 20.16 -1.11
N CYS A 292 39.72 20.67 -1.32
CA CYS A 292 40.50 21.27 -0.23
C CYS A 292 39.76 22.46 0.40
N VAL A 293 39.67 22.44 1.72
CA VAL A 293 39.08 23.48 2.56
C VAL A 293 39.97 23.73 3.78
N SER A 294 39.84 24.91 4.38
CA SER A 294 40.33 25.21 5.73
C SER A 294 39.29 26.06 6.47
N SER A 295 39.36 26.05 7.81
CA SER A 295 38.56 26.96 8.65
C SER A 295 38.65 28.40 8.15
N THR A 296 37.53 29.11 8.12
CA THR A 296 37.49 30.51 7.69
C THR A 296 37.53 31.46 8.88
N HIS A 297 38.17 32.60 8.67
CA HIS A 297 38.47 33.57 9.71
C HIS A 297 38.16 34.99 9.23
N ILE A 298 37.95 35.90 10.18
CA ILE A 298 38.03 37.34 9.97
C ILE A 298 39.44 37.75 10.41
N PHE A 299 40.17 38.41 9.54
CA PHE A 299 41.54 38.86 9.77
C PHE A 299 41.60 40.37 10.03
N ASN A 300 42.53 40.80 10.87
CA ASN A 300 42.81 42.22 11.05
C ASN A 300 43.55 42.78 9.82
N GLU A 301 43.00 43.81 9.19
CA GLU A 301 43.55 44.41 7.96
C GLU A 301 44.80 45.29 8.18
N TYR A 302 45.08 45.69 9.44
CA TYR A 302 46.04 46.76 9.74
C TYR A 302 47.45 46.28 10.13
N THR A 303 47.74 44.99 10.06
CA THR A 303 49.07 44.46 10.39
C THR A 303 50.05 44.63 9.24
N GLN A 304 51.22 45.25 9.48
CA GLN A 304 52.34 45.28 8.52
C GLN A 304 53.05 43.92 8.35
N GLY A 305 52.53 42.86 8.97
CA GLY A 305 53.00 41.48 8.88
C GLY A 305 51.91 40.55 8.34
N PRO A 306 52.06 39.21 8.46
CA PRO A 306 51.04 38.27 8.02
C PRO A 306 49.70 38.53 8.74
N PRO A 307 48.56 38.40 8.05
CA PRO A 307 47.26 38.73 8.61
C PRO A 307 46.93 37.84 9.81
N VAL A 308 46.57 38.47 10.93
CA VAL A 308 46.24 37.77 12.18
C VAL A 308 44.74 37.51 12.24
N ALA A 309 44.35 36.25 12.47
CA ALA A 309 42.95 35.87 12.66
C ALA A 309 42.41 36.47 13.96
N GLN A 310 41.39 37.32 13.85
CA GLN A 310 40.69 37.97 14.96
C GLN A 310 39.50 37.13 15.44
N PHE A 311 38.78 36.50 14.51
CA PHE A 311 37.62 35.64 14.80
C PHE A 311 37.61 34.44 13.86
N THR A 312 37.46 33.24 14.41
CA THR A 312 37.27 32.00 13.64
C THR A 312 35.77 31.70 13.58
N LEU A 313 35.20 31.55 12.38
CA LEU A 313 33.78 31.24 12.25
C LEU A 313 33.58 29.73 12.49
N PRO A 314 32.89 29.31 13.58
CA PRO A 314 32.77 27.89 13.92
C PRO A 314 31.98 27.14 12.85
N GLY A 315 32.62 26.12 12.26
CA GLY A 315 32.01 25.24 11.28
C GLY A 315 31.85 25.82 9.87
N LEU A 316 32.36 27.02 9.59
CA LEU A 316 32.41 27.57 8.24
C LEU A 316 33.81 27.44 7.65
N PHE A 317 33.85 27.17 6.35
CA PHE A 317 35.08 26.90 5.62
C PHE A 317 35.27 27.83 4.42
N VAL A 318 36.53 28.04 4.07
CA VAL A 318 37.00 28.56 2.78
C VAL A 318 37.71 27.42 2.05
N GLY A 319 37.66 27.38 0.73
CA GLY A 319 38.30 26.31 -0.05
C GLY A 319 38.49 26.69 -1.51
N CYS A 320 39.12 25.80 -2.27
CA CYS A 320 39.43 26.02 -3.69
C CYS A 320 38.18 26.47 -4.46
N PHE A 321 37.09 25.73 -4.27
CA PHE A 321 35.79 26.01 -4.86
C PHE A 321 34.75 26.30 -3.79
N LEU A 322 33.94 27.32 -4.05
CA LEU A 322 32.86 27.77 -3.16
C LEU A 322 31.81 26.68 -2.91
N VAL A 323 31.51 25.86 -3.92
CA VAL A 323 30.59 24.72 -3.81
C VAL A 323 31.11 23.73 -2.77
N GLU A 324 32.40 23.39 -2.81
CA GLU A 324 33.03 22.49 -1.84
C GLU A 324 33.09 23.09 -0.43
N ALA A 325 33.44 24.38 -0.33
CA ALA A 325 33.48 25.10 0.93
C ALA A 325 32.10 25.17 1.61
N VAL A 326 31.03 25.44 0.85
CA VAL A 326 29.66 25.44 1.39
C VAL A 326 29.20 24.03 1.75
N LEU A 327 29.41 23.02 0.89
CA LEU A 327 28.98 21.64 1.17
C LEU A 327 29.69 21.04 2.40
N GLN A 328 30.95 21.38 2.64
CA GLN A 328 31.69 20.89 3.82
C GLN A 328 31.43 21.74 5.07
N SER A 329 30.95 22.97 4.94
CA SER A 329 30.56 23.81 6.09
C SER A 329 29.34 23.22 6.80
N ASN A 330 29.14 23.59 8.07
CA ASN A 330 27.95 23.24 8.85
C ASN A 330 27.26 24.51 9.38
N LEU A 331 26.21 24.34 10.20
CA LEU A 331 25.34 25.42 10.63
C LEU A 331 25.60 25.88 12.08
N VAL A 332 26.68 25.43 12.75
CA VAL A 332 26.97 25.73 14.17
C VAL A 332 26.93 27.22 14.49
N CYS A 333 27.52 28.06 13.64
CA CYS A 333 27.45 29.52 13.82
C CYS A 333 26.02 30.06 13.72
N PHE A 334 25.20 29.52 12.81
CA PHE A 334 23.82 30.01 12.57
C PHE A 334 22.83 29.58 13.65
N TYR A 335 23.13 28.56 14.46
CA TYR A 335 22.39 28.21 15.68
C TYR A 335 22.90 28.96 16.93
N ASN A 336 23.86 29.88 16.80
CA ASN A 336 24.49 30.57 17.94
C ASN A 336 24.42 32.10 17.76
N GLN A 337 23.53 32.76 18.50
CA GLN A 337 23.32 34.21 18.42
C GLN A 337 24.62 35.01 18.61
N SER A 338 25.48 34.60 19.55
CA SER A 338 26.77 35.26 19.80
C SER A 338 27.73 35.18 18.61
N CYS A 339 27.65 34.11 17.81
CA CYS A 339 28.44 33.98 16.58
C CYS A 339 27.94 34.93 15.48
N ILE A 340 26.62 35.02 15.33
CA ILE A 340 25.95 35.92 14.37
C ILE A 340 26.20 37.39 14.76
N ASP A 341 26.16 37.71 16.04
CA ASP A 341 26.47 39.04 16.56
C ASP A 341 27.93 39.44 16.35
N GLU A 342 28.87 38.53 16.58
CA GLU A 342 30.29 38.76 16.29
C GLU A 342 30.52 38.94 14.78
N LEU A 343 29.88 38.11 13.94
CA LEU A 343 29.93 38.29 12.49
C LEU A 343 29.41 39.69 12.10
N ARG A 344 28.23 40.07 12.58
CA ARG A 344 27.61 41.38 12.33
C ARG A 344 28.48 42.55 12.79
N ARG A 345 29.14 42.45 13.95
CA ARG A 345 30.12 43.46 14.43
C ARG A 345 31.24 43.66 13.41
N ASN A 346 31.86 42.58 12.96
CA ASN A 346 32.97 42.63 11.99
C ASN A 346 32.56 43.02 10.56
N LEU A 347 31.26 43.10 10.28
CA LEU A 347 30.74 43.64 9.02
C LEU A 347 30.49 45.15 9.06
N ASN A 348 30.58 45.85 10.20
CA ASN A 348 30.24 47.28 10.33
C ASN A 348 28.93 47.67 9.59
N ALA A 349 27.98 46.73 9.50
CA ALA A 349 26.94 46.81 8.49
C ALA A 349 25.95 47.92 8.85
N THR A 350 25.86 48.96 8.01
CA THR A 350 24.97 50.13 8.23
C THR A 350 23.49 49.79 8.17
N ILE A 351 23.14 48.53 7.96
CA ILE A 351 21.78 48.02 7.81
C ILE A 351 21.42 47.34 9.14
N PRO A 352 20.49 47.90 9.93
CA PRO A 352 19.88 47.17 11.02
C PRO A 352 18.90 46.17 10.41
N PHE A 353 19.27 44.90 10.38
CA PHE A 353 18.34 43.81 10.12
C PHE A 353 18.37 42.83 11.28
N ASP A 354 17.19 42.28 11.59
CA ASP A 354 17.09 41.23 12.60
C ASP A 354 17.71 39.94 12.05
N THR A 355 18.61 39.36 12.84
CA THR A 355 19.35 38.15 12.50
C THR A 355 19.25 37.18 13.66
N PRO A 356 18.05 36.61 13.89
CA PRO A 356 17.90 35.57 14.88
C PRO A 356 18.73 34.35 14.47
N ALA A 357 19.31 33.69 15.47
CA ALA A 357 19.80 32.34 15.31
C ALA A 357 18.66 31.41 14.85
N LEU A 358 19.04 30.35 14.14
CA LEU A 358 18.19 29.20 13.90
C LEU A 358 17.76 28.60 15.25
N ASP A 359 16.56 28.03 15.30
CA ASP A 359 15.90 27.69 16.56
C ASP A 359 16.19 26.24 16.92
N THR A 360 16.91 26.04 18.02
CA THR A 360 17.28 24.72 18.54
C THR A 360 16.09 23.92 19.07
N ASN A 361 14.93 24.54 19.26
CA ASN A 361 13.71 23.87 19.72
C ASN A 361 12.89 23.26 18.57
N ILE A 362 13.16 23.65 17.32
CA ILE A 362 12.55 23.02 16.14
C ILE A 362 13.27 21.69 15.90
N GLU A 363 12.52 20.59 15.97
CA GLU A 363 13.04 19.25 15.70
C GLU A 363 13.71 19.18 14.31
N SER A 364 14.89 18.61 14.22
CA SER A 364 15.61 18.39 12.96
C SER A 364 16.23 17.01 12.97
N GLN A 365 16.25 16.33 11.81
CA GLN A 365 17.00 15.09 11.66
C GLN A 365 18.53 15.32 11.59
N TYR A 366 18.97 16.58 11.55
CA TYR A 366 20.36 16.99 11.49
C TYR A 366 20.81 17.65 12.79
N LYS A 367 22.11 17.54 13.08
CA LYS A 367 22.74 18.32 14.15
C LYS A 367 23.24 19.64 13.55
N PRO A 368 23.36 20.73 14.33
CA PRO A 368 24.02 21.96 13.85
C PRO A 368 25.43 21.72 13.26
N SER A 369 26.12 20.67 13.72
CA SER A 369 27.43 20.23 13.25
C SER A 369 27.42 19.31 12.02
N SER A 370 26.26 18.86 11.54
CA SER A 370 26.14 18.10 10.28
C SER A 370 26.56 18.96 9.10
N ALA A 371 27.26 18.39 8.12
CA ALA A 371 27.69 19.16 6.97
C ALA A 371 26.47 19.59 6.14
N ILE A 372 26.48 20.78 5.58
CA ILE A 372 25.43 21.29 4.68
C ILE A 372 25.25 20.31 3.51
N GLY A 373 26.33 19.66 3.06
CA GLY A 373 26.30 18.57 2.10
C GLY A 373 25.36 17.43 2.49
N ASP A 374 25.34 16.99 3.76
CA ASP A 374 24.46 15.92 4.25
C ASP A 374 22.97 16.32 4.17
N ILE A 375 22.69 17.62 4.30
CA ILE A 375 21.36 18.22 4.20
C ILE A 375 20.97 18.38 2.71
N VAL A 376 21.90 18.83 1.86
CA VAL A 376 21.75 19.02 0.42
C VAL A 376 21.49 17.69 -0.31
N VAL A 377 22.20 16.60 0.04
CA VAL A 377 21.96 15.26 -0.53
C VAL A 377 20.64 14.61 -0.07
N LYS A 378 19.83 15.34 0.70
CA LYS A 378 18.46 15.01 1.09
C LYS A 378 17.47 16.11 0.69
N LEU A 379 17.80 16.86 -0.36
CA LEU A 379 16.98 17.92 -0.95
C LEU A 379 16.66 19.10 -0.01
N MET A 380 17.41 19.26 1.09
CA MET A 380 17.06 20.17 2.18
C MET A 380 15.66 19.91 2.77
N VAL A 381 15.15 18.67 2.70
CA VAL A 381 13.84 18.30 3.24
C VAL A 381 14.00 17.67 4.63
N GLU A 382 13.28 18.20 5.61
CA GLU A 382 13.14 17.60 6.95
C GLU A 382 12.03 16.54 6.95
N GLN A 383 10.89 16.89 6.34
CA GLN A 383 9.70 16.04 6.39
C GLN A 383 8.91 16.09 5.08
N TRP A 384 8.64 14.90 4.54
CA TRP A 384 7.66 14.69 3.48
C TRP A 384 6.26 14.50 4.08
N SER A 385 5.24 14.94 3.37
CA SER A 385 3.84 14.60 3.63
C SER A 385 3.22 14.04 2.36
N ASN A 386 2.32 13.08 2.52
CA ASN A 386 1.46 12.64 1.44
C ASN A 386 0.04 12.45 1.96
N THR A 387 -0.93 12.59 1.05
CA THR A 387 -2.29 12.10 1.28
C THR A 387 -2.68 11.18 0.14
N THR A 388 -3.33 10.07 0.48
CA THR A 388 -3.78 9.06 -0.50
C THR A 388 -5.28 8.84 -0.29
N SER A 389 -6.01 8.60 -1.39
CA SER A 389 -7.46 8.41 -1.34
C SER A 389 -7.89 7.20 -2.15
N HIS A 390 -8.06 6.08 -1.46
CA HIS A 390 -8.59 4.85 -2.05
C HIS A 390 -10.00 5.09 -2.66
N LYS A 391 -10.79 5.99 -2.10
CA LYS A 391 -12.10 6.39 -2.66
C LYS A 391 -11.98 7.18 -3.97
N ALA A 392 -10.96 8.05 -4.10
CA ALA A 392 -10.70 8.75 -5.36
C ALA A 392 -10.18 7.78 -6.43
N TYR A 393 -9.25 6.89 -6.08
CA TYR A 393 -8.79 5.80 -6.95
C TYR A 393 -9.96 4.93 -7.46
N TYR A 394 -10.86 4.51 -6.55
CA TYR A 394 -12.05 3.74 -6.91
C TYR A 394 -12.96 4.48 -7.89
N ALA A 395 -13.16 5.78 -7.70
CA ALA A 395 -13.97 6.61 -8.59
C ALA A 395 -13.38 6.71 -10.01
N GLN A 396 -12.05 6.61 -10.16
CA GLN A 396 -11.37 6.58 -11.45
C GLN A 396 -11.42 5.19 -12.10
N CYS A 397 -11.09 4.13 -11.35
CA CYS A 397 -11.20 2.73 -11.77
C CYS A 397 -12.62 2.37 -12.27
N LYS A 398 -13.65 2.87 -11.55
CA LYS A 398 -15.07 2.87 -11.94
C LYS A 398 -15.57 1.49 -12.42
N PRO A 399 -15.63 0.47 -11.54
CA PRO A 399 -16.06 -0.87 -11.94
C PRO A 399 -17.51 -0.87 -12.44
N ALA A 400 -17.74 -1.35 -13.67
CA ALA A 400 -19.09 -1.50 -14.22
C ALA A 400 -19.84 -2.69 -13.63
N ILE A 401 -19.11 -3.71 -13.18
CA ILE A 401 -19.64 -4.95 -12.60
C ILE A 401 -18.68 -5.39 -11.50
N CYS A 402 -19.22 -5.93 -10.40
CA CYS A 402 -18.48 -6.76 -9.45
C CYS A 402 -19.15 -8.12 -9.33
N THR A 403 -18.36 -9.17 -9.13
CA THR A 403 -18.84 -10.52 -8.80
C THR A 403 -18.24 -10.98 -7.49
N TYR A 404 -18.99 -11.73 -6.68
CA TYR A 404 -18.45 -12.39 -5.49
C TYR A 404 -19.04 -13.78 -5.33
N SER A 405 -18.26 -14.69 -4.75
CA SER A 405 -18.66 -16.10 -4.59
C SER A 405 -18.64 -16.52 -3.13
N PHE A 406 -19.68 -17.22 -2.68
CA PHE A 406 -19.75 -17.82 -1.35
C PHE A 406 -20.20 -19.28 -1.42
N VAL A 407 -19.82 -20.06 -0.41
CA VAL A 407 -20.18 -21.48 -0.30
C VAL A 407 -21.46 -21.62 0.52
N GLY A 408 -22.53 -22.12 -0.10
CA GLY A 408 -23.84 -22.31 0.54
C GLY A 408 -24.37 -23.73 0.32
N LYS A 409 -25.51 -24.06 0.92
CA LYS A 409 -26.27 -25.29 0.59
C LYS A 409 -27.14 -25.04 -0.64
N ASN A 410 -27.53 -26.11 -1.35
CA ASN A 410 -28.51 -26.00 -2.44
C ASN A 410 -29.82 -25.37 -1.94
N SER A 411 -30.40 -24.43 -2.69
CA SER A 411 -31.73 -23.93 -2.40
C SER A 411 -32.78 -25.04 -2.57
N TRP A 412 -33.87 -24.98 -1.80
CA TRP A 412 -34.94 -26.00 -1.85
C TRP A 412 -35.43 -26.30 -3.28
N PHE A 413 -35.61 -25.26 -4.11
CA PHE A 413 -35.99 -25.43 -5.52
C PHE A 413 -34.98 -26.25 -6.33
N VAL A 414 -33.67 -26.05 -6.10
CA VAL A 414 -32.60 -26.82 -6.76
C VAL A 414 -32.56 -28.27 -6.24
N VAL A 415 -32.88 -28.51 -4.97
CA VAL A 415 -33.05 -29.88 -4.44
C VAL A 415 -34.22 -30.58 -5.14
N MET A 416 -35.38 -29.92 -5.25
CA MET A 416 -36.57 -30.47 -5.90
C MET A 416 -36.35 -30.79 -7.38
N THR A 417 -35.76 -29.88 -8.17
CA THR A 417 -35.53 -30.12 -9.61
C THR A 417 -34.55 -31.28 -9.85
N LYS A 418 -33.50 -31.40 -9.02
CA LYS A 418 -32.57 -32.54 -9.06
C LYS A 418 -33.27 -33.87 -8.73
N ILE A 419 -34.15 -33.89 -7.72
CA ILE A 419 -34.94 -35.10 -7.39
C ILE A 419 -35.87 -35.50 -8.54
N ILE A 420 -36.63 -34.54 -9.11
CA ILE A 420 -37.55 -34.78 -10.23
C ILE A 420 -36.81 -35.38 -11.43
N ALA A 421 -35.61 -34.88 -11.75
CA ALA A 421 -34.78 -35.42 -12.83
C ALA A 421 -34.33 -36.88 -12.59
N LEU A 422 -34.14 -37.30 -11.33
CA LEU A 422 -33.69 -38.65 -10.97
C LEU A 422 -34.83 -39.68 -10.84
N VAL A 423 -36.07 -39.23 -10.62
CA VAL A 423 -37.25 -40.10 -10.43
C VAL A 423 -37.46 -41.09 -11.59
N SER A 424 -37.26 -40.66 -12.83
CA SER A 424 -37.49 -41.48 -14.04
C SER A 424 -36.54 -42.68 -14.14
N GLY A 425 -35.23 -42.44 -13.94
CA GLY A 425 -34.20 -43.49 -13.92
C GLY A 425 -34.38 -44.44 -12.75
N LEU A 426 -34.60 -43.90 -11.54
CA LEU A 426 -34.80 -44.68 -10.32
C LEU A 426 -36.04 -45.60 -10.41
N SER A 427 -37.17 -45.08 -10.90
CA SER A 427 -38.39 -45.87 -11.18
C SER A 427 -38.10 -47.03 -12.13
N THR A 428 -37.39 -46.75 -13.23
CA THR A 428 -37.13 -47.76 -14.28
C THR A 428 -36.24 -48.89 -13.77
N ILE A 429 -35.16 -48.57 -13.06
CA ILE A 429 -34.26 -49.58 -12.47
C ILE A 429 -35.00 -50.43 -11.42
N LEU A 430 -35.71 -49.80 -10.48
CA LEU A 430 -36.44 -50.52 -9.43
C LEU A 430 -37.56 -51.42 -10.01
N LYS A 431 -38.26 -50.99 -11.06
CA LYS A 431 -39.26 -51.83 -11.76
C LYS A 431 -38.66 -53.09 -12.39
N ILE A 432 -37.38 -53.06 -12.77
CA ILE A 432 -36.68 -54.22 -13.36
C ILE A 432 -36.07 -55.12 -12.26
N VAL A 433 -35.49 -54.52 -11.22
CA VAL A 433 -34.72 -55.25 -10.18
C VAL A 433 -35.62 -55.85 -9.10
N VAL A 434 -36.58 -55.08 -8.57
CA VAL A 434 -37.42 -55.51 -7.43
C VAL A 434 -38.18 -56.82 -7.69
N PRO A 435 -38.96 -57.00 -8.78
CA PRO A 435 -39.70 -58.25 -8.99
C PRO A 435 -38.78 -59.46 -9.18
N ARG A 436 -37.58 -59.27 -9.76
CA ARG A 436 -36.58 -60.35 -9.89
C ARG A 436 -35.98 -60.74 -8.55
N ALA A 437 -35.59 -59.75 -7.74
CA ALA A 437 -35.05 -59.97 -6.40
C ALA A 437 -36.07 -60.63 -5.47
N VAL A 438 -37.31 -60.13 -5.44
CA VAL A 438 -38.39 -60.69 -4.62
C VAL A 438 -38.74 -62.12 -5.08
N LYS A 439 -38.84 -62.39 -6.40
CA LYS A 439 -39.06 -63.75 -6.90
C LYS A 439 -37.92 -64.72 -6.52
N MET A 440 -36.66 -64.29 -6.62
CA MET A 440 -35.51 -65.10 -6.18
C MET A 440 -35.57 -65.39 -4.67
N VAL A 441 -35.75 -64.38 -3.83
CA VAL A 441 -35.83 -64.54 -2.36
C VAL A 441 -36.99 -65.46 -1.98
N LEU A 442 -38.20 -65.23 -2.51
CA LEU A 442 -39.37 -66.07 -2.23
C LEU A 442 -39.19 -67.51 -2.76
N SER A 443 -38.54 -67.72 -3.91
CA SER A 443 -38.23 -69.07 -4.39
C SER A 443 -37.20 -69.80 -3.51
N HIS A 444 -36.22 -69.08 -2.97
CA HIS A 444 -35.21 -69.64 -2.08
C HIS A 444 -35.82 -70.05 -0.73
N PHE A 445 -36.75 -69.25 -0.20
CA PHE A 445 -37.54 -69.63 0.98
C PHE A 445 -38.49 -70.81 0.68
N LYS A 446 -39.18 -70.82 -0.47
CA LYS A 446 -40.04 -71.95 -0.89
C LYS A 446 -39.26 -73.27 -1.01
N ASN A 447 -38.03 -73.21 -1.51
CA ASN A 447 -37.17 -74.39 -1.64
C ASN A 447 -36.59 -74.88 -0.30
N ARG A 448 -36.37 -73.98 0.67
CA ARG A 448 -35.97 -74.36 2.05
C ARG A 448 -37.09 -75.02 2.87
N VAL A 449 -38.35 -74.88 2.46
CA VAL A 449 -39.52 -75.34 3.23
C VAL A 449 -40.10 -76.67 2.70
N ARG A 450 -39.57 -77.23 1.60
CA ARG A 450 -39.87 -78.63 1.23
C ARG A 450 -39.05 -79.59 2.11
N PRO A 451 -39.67 -80.46 2.92
CA PRO A 451 -38.97 -81.59 3.52
C PRO A 451 -38.53 -82.58 2.44
N PHE A 452 -37.54 -83.41 2.74
CA PHE A 452 -37.28 -84.63 1.98
C PHE A 452 -38.55 -85.50 1.96
N ALA A 453 -39.14 -85.69 0.79
CA ALA A 453 -40.11 -86.76 0.54
C ALA A 453 -39.37 -87.87 -0.20
N THR A 454 -39.16 -88.99 0.51
CA THR A 454 -38.57 -90.21 -0.04
C THR A 454 -39.52 -90.91 -0.99
N ASN A 455 -38.99 -91.45 -2.08
CA ASN A 455 -39.20 -92.82 -2.54
C ASN A 455 -38.02 -93.22 -3.44
#